data_AF-A0A7S4CQ78-F1
#
_entry.id   AF-A0A7S4CQ78-F1
#
_cell.length_a   1.000
_cell.length_b   1.000
_cell.length_c   1.000
_cell.angle_alpha   90.00
_cell.angle_beta   90.00
_cell.angle_gamma   90.00
#
_symmetry.space_group_name_H-M   'P 1'
#
loop_
_entity.id
_entity.type
_entity.pdbx_description
1 polymer ?
#
loop_
_entity_poly.entity_id
_entity_poly.type
_entity_poly.pdbx_seq_one_letter_code
_entity_poly.pdbx_strand_id
1 'polypeptide(L)'
;FFALALYKAQNGSSAPRPMGLVTDSQPGVPLVAFLAPSHVPLCPKPQCTSLVPGSCTLLQQRKKAHRLHGLGEKPGHHYSFAYNRGTLQSVRTLPIRAVIFYQGESDILGSSVYNCRQRALVSWIRSTWGPQVPFIFTVVAGVKEACGTAPFVRQEQLKLRNAPTVPFVGCATAHDLGHPDDIHPPDKREVGRRLALAAQAVVYGLPNVIHEGPVLQSVKVLNETSSEVTVLFRFGSRGPIDAQPYHLGGTSNCVQCCRVNPFLFSFVDQVTDDTTAVPLHSPTVSCNVSTPPKWTRGHHISVDQSRVEVKVSPPRNGPGVLPRYVRFSYEDEPQCGFYNAHGLPALPFHVRIPESWDNHG
;
A
#
# COMPACT_ATOMS: atom_id res chain seq x y z
N PHE A 1 17.32 -3.22 10.91
CA PHE A 1 17.71 -2.53 9.65
C PHE A 1 17.37 -1.05 9.65
N PHE A 2 16.12 -0.65 9.90
CA PHE A 2 15.71 0.76 9.98
C PHE A 2 16.67 1.64 10.82
N ALA A 3 16.85 1.29 12.09
CA ALA A 3 17.66 2.09 13.01
C ALA A 3 19.11 2.23 12.55
N LEU A 4 19.70 1.15 12.02
CA LEU A 4 21.05 1.16 11.46
C LEU A 4 21.14 2.08 10.24
N ALA A 5 20.16 2.03 9.33
CA ALA A 5 20.13 2.89 8.15
C ALA A 5 19.96 4.36 8.53
N LEU A 6 19.08 4.66 9.49
CA LEU A 6 18.86 6.03 9.99
C LEU A 6 20.10 6.55 10.73
N TYR A 7 20.71 5.74 11.58
CA TYR A 7 21.92 6.10 12.32
C TYR A 7 23.09 6.42 11.38
N LYS A 8 23.31 5.58 10.34
CA LYS A 8 24.32 5.86 9.31
C LYS A 8 24.07 7.18 8.58
N ALA A 9 22.82 7.47 8.24
CA ALA A 9 22.47 8.74 7.58
C ALA A 9 22.70 9.96 8.48
N GLN A 10 22.57 9.80 9.81
CA GLN A 10 22.80 10.86 10.78
C GLN A 10 24.27 11.07 11.15
N ASN A 11 25.08 10.02 11.12
CA ASN A 11 26.50 10.07 11.50
C ASN A 11 27.39 10.84 10.52
N GLY A 12 26.89 11.30 9.38
CA GLY A 12 27.53 12.36 8.60
C GLY A 12 27.45 13.75 9.23
N SER A 13 26.68 13.91 10.33
CA SER A 13 26.55 15.16 11.08
C SER A 13 27.61 15.26 12.18
N SER A 14 28.05 16.48 12.48
CA SER A 14 29.09 16.79 13.48
C SER A 14 28.75 16.42 14.95
N ALA A 15 27.54 15.92 15.23
CA ALA A 15 27.13 15.48 16.56
C ALA A 15 26.19 14.25 16.50
N PRO A 16 26.74 13.01 16.59
CA PRO A 16 25.94 11.79 16.64
C PRO A 16 25.01 11.79 17.84
N ARG A 17 23.71 11.56 17.63
CA ARG A 17 22.73 11.42 18.72
C ARG A 17 22.51 9.94 19.03
N PRO A 18 22.57 9.51 20.30
CA PRO A 18 22.19 8.15 20.67
C PRO A 18 20.76 7.85 20.21
N MET A 19 20.55 6.66 19.63
CA MET A 19 19.24 6.21 19.17
C MET A 19 18.76 5.06 20.07
N GLY A 20 17.71 5.31 20.85
CA GLY A 20 16.99 4.28 21.58
C GLY A 20 15.85 3.72 20.73
N LEU A 21 15.65 2.40 20.78
CA LEU A 21 14.51 1.73 20.17
C LEU A 21 13.67 1.08 21.27
N VAL A 22 12.37 1.36 21.25
CA VAL A 22 11.37 0.62 22.02
C VAL A 22 10.57 -0.23 21.04
N THR A 23 10.53 -1.53 21.27
CA THR A 23 9.86 -2.47 20.37
C THR A 23 8.59 -3.01 21.00
N ASP A 24 7.45 -2.73 20.37
CA ASP A 24 6.15 -3.32 20.70
C ASP A 24 5.59 -4.07 19.49
N SER A 25 6.17 -5.23 19.19
CA SER A 25 5.80 -6.01 18.02
C SER A 25 5.10 -7.29 18.44
N GLN A 26 3.84 -7.43 18.04
CA GLN A 26 3.05 -8.63 18.27
C GLN A 26 2.73 -9.30 16.92
N PRO A 27 3.21 -10.53 16.66
CA PRO A 27 2.95 -11.21 15.40
C PRO A 27 1.49 -11.66 15.28
N GLY A 28 0.95 -11.62 14.06
CA GLY A 28 -0.35 -12.21 13.72
C GLY A 28 -1.58 -11.52 14.32
N VAL A 29 -1.45 -10.27 14.78
CA VAL A 29 -2.58 -9.50 15.33
C VAL A 29 -3.04 -8.38 14.40
N PRO A 30 -4.36 -8.13 14.31
CA PRO A 30 -4.91 -7.01 13.56
C PRO A 30 -4.60 -5.67 14.23
N LEU A 31 -4.69 -4.56 13.48
CA LEU A 31 -4.44 -3.20 13.96
C LEU A 31 -5.24 -2.89 15.22
N VAL A 32 -6.47 -3.40 15.28
CA VAL A 32 -7.39 -3.17 16.41
C VAL A 32 -6.84 -3.69 17.76
N ALA A 33 -5.86 -4.59 17.74
CA ALA A 33 -5.18 -5.04 18.95
C ALA A 33 -4.27 -3.95 19.56
N PHE A 34 -3.81 -2.99 18.76
CA PHE A 34 -2.94 -1.87 19.18
C PHE A 34 -3.73 -0.61 19.55
N LEU A 35 -5.04 -0.57 19.29
CA LEU A 35 -5.86 0.59 19.64
C LEU A 35 -6.13 0.66 21.13
N ALA A 36 -6.16 1.87 21.68
CA ALA A 36 -6.72 2.11 23.00
C ALA A 36 -8.20 1.69 23.05
N PRO A 37 -8.70 1.11 24.17
CA PRO A 37 -10.10 0.69 24.28
C PRO A 37 -11.10 1.80 23.95
N SER A 38 -10.78 3.06 24.30
CA SER A 38 -11.61 4.24 23.99
C SER A 38 -11.69 4.58 22.50
N HIS A 39 -10.77 4.08 21.69
CA HIS A 39 -10.67 4.39 20.25
C HIS A 39 -11.22 3.27 19.36
N VAL A 40 -11.49 2.09 19.92
CA VAL A 40 -12.07 0.95 19.19
C VAL A 40 -13.49 1.22 18.69
N PRO A 41 -14.42 1.81 19.48
CA PRO A 41 -15.80 2.02 19.05
C PRO A 41 -15.97 3.10 17.98
N LEU A 42 -14.92 3.87 17.68
CA LEU A 42 -14.96 4.98 16.71
C LEU A 42 -15.07 4.50 15.26
N CYS A 43 -14.82 3.22 14.99
CA CYS A 43 -14.77 2.67 13.65
C CYS A 43 -15.90 1.65 13.42
N PRO A 44 -16.45 1.58 12.19
CA PRO A 44 -17.47 0.60 11.86
C PRO A 44 -16.94 -0.83 11.92
N LYS A 45 -17.84 -1.81 11.75
CA LYS A 45 -17.46 -3.22 11.67
C LYS A 45 -16.71 -3.50 10.36
N PRO A 46 -15.66 -4.34 10.38
CA PRO A 46 -14.92 -4.72 9.18
C PRO A 46 -15.83 -5.45 8.19
N GLN A 47 -15.69 -5.11 6.92
CA GLN A 47 -16.32 -5.82 5.80
C GLN A 47 -15.21 -6.43 4.95
N CYS A 48 -15.43 -7.65 4.47
CA CYS A 48 -14.49 -8.29 3.57
C CYS A 48 -14.66 -7.74 2.16
N THR A 49 -13.52 -7.44 1.53
CA THR A 49 -13.46 -6.95 0.16
C THR A 49 -12.37 -7.72 -0.56
N SER A 50 -12.67 -8.18 -1.78
CA SER A 50 -11.85 -9.10 -2.56
C SER A 50 -12.03 -8.82 -4.05
N LEU A 51 -10.95 -9.00 -4.83
CA LEU A 51 -11.01 -9.02 -6.30
C LEU A 51 -11.66 -10.31 -6.85
N VAL A 52 -11.70 -11.36 -6.05
CA VAL A 52 -12.29 -12.65 -6.43
C VAL A 52 -13.71 -12.75 -5.85
N PRO A 53 -14.77 -12.81 -6.69
CA PRO A 53 -16.15 -12.97 -6.23
C PRO A 53 -16.33 -14.23 -5.38
N GLY A 54 -17.09 -14.12 -4.30
CA GLY A 54 -17.38 -15.23 -3.38
C GLY A 54 -16.18 -15.71 -2.53
N SER A 55 -14.94 -15.27 -2.80
CA SER A 55 -13.77 -15.73 -2.05
C SER A 55 -13.79 -15.28 -0.59
N CYS A 56 -14.45 -14.15 -0.28
CA CYS A 56 -14.59 -13.68 1.08
C CYS A 56 -15.13 -14.79 1.98
N THR A 57 -16.28 -15.38 1.67
CA THR A 57 -16.90 -16.46 2.45
C THR A 57 -15.97 -17.66 2.63
N LEU A 58 -15.31 -18.10 1.55
CA LEU A 58 -14.36 -19.21 1.57
C LEU A 58 -13.14 -18.91 2.47
N LEU A 59 -12.59 -17.71 2.40
CA LEU A 59 -11.47 -17.27 3.23
C LEU A 59 -11.87 -17.17 4.70
N GLN A 60 -13.08 -16.69 5.03
CA GLN A 60 -13.54 -16.67 6.42
C GLN A 60 -13.68 -18.10 6.96
N GLN A 61 -14.20 -19.03 6.14
CA GLN A 61 -14.32 -20.44 6.50
C GLN A 61 -12.95 -21.11 6.71
N ARG A 62 -11.98 -20.91 5.79
CA ARG A 62 -10.59 -21.40 5.95
C ARG A 62 -9.96 -20.86 7.23
N LYS A 63 -10.10 -19.56 7.50
CA LYS A 63 -9.56 -18.96 8.73
C LYS A 63 -10.20 -19.50 10.00
N LYS A 64 -11.52 -19.73 10.00
CA LYS A 64 -12.23 -20.39 11.11
C LYS A 64 -11.76 -21.83 11.30
N ALA A 65 -11.59 -22.59 10.22
CA ALA A 65 -11.13 -23.98 10.24
C ALA A 65 -9.67 -24.13 10.73
N HIS A 66 -8.78 -23.21 10.34
CA HIS A 66 -7.37 -23.24 10.72
C HIS A 66 -7.03 -22.44 12.00
N ARG A 67 -8.03 -21.89 12.71
CA ARG A 67 -7.81 -20.91 13.80
C ARG A 67 -6.88 -19.74 13.40
N LEU A 68 -6.82 -19.40 12.11
CA LEU A 68 -6.00 -18.31 11.58
C LEU A 68 -6.79 -17.00 11.65
N HIS A 69 -6.16 -15.96 12.18
CA HIS A 69 -6.80 -14.74 12.65
C HIS A 69 -7.29 -13.84 11.51
N GLY A 70 -8.45 -13.19 11.70
CA GLY A 70 -8.86 -12.10 10.80
C GLY A 70 -10.32 -11.66 10.89
N LEU A 71 -11.24 -12.49 11.41
CA LEU A 71 -12.68 -12.16 11.39
C LEU A 71 -13.47 -12.61 12.63
N GLY A 72 -12.80 -13.17 13.64
CA GLY A 72 -13.45 -13.65 14.86
C GLY A 72 -12.55 -13.48 16.08
N GLU A 73 -13.13 -12.95 17.14
CA GLU A 73 -12.57 -12.80 18.48
C GLU A 73 -12.14 -14.19 19.00
N LYS A 74 -10.83 -14.48 19.04
CA LYS A 74 -10.37 -15.54 19.93
C LYS A 74 -10.43 -15.04 21.37
N PRO A 75 -10.78 -15.87 22.35
CA PRO A 75 -10.42 -15.63 23.74
C PRO A 75 -8.89 -15.45 23.81
N GLY A 76 -8.43 -14.26 24.20
CA GLY A 76 -7.00 -13.90 24.27
C GLY A 76 -6.48 -12.95 23.19
N HIS A 77 -7.18 -12.74 22.08
CA HIS A 77 -6.89 -11.70 21.07
C HIS A 77 -7.99 -10.64 21.07
N HIS A 78 -8.27 -10.12 22.26
CA HIS A 78 -9.28 -9.09 22.44
C HIS A 78 -8.82 -7.78 21.81
N TYR A 79 -9.79 -6.93 21.48
CA TYR A 79 -9.55 -5.50 21.24
C TYR A 79 -8.55 -4.97 22.25
N SER A 80 -7.59 -4.17 21.77
CA SER A 80 -6.62 -3.53 22.65
C SER A 80 -5.71 -4.50 23.42
N PHE A 81 -5.59 -5.78 23.06
CA PHE A 81 -4.69 -6.70 23.78
C PHE A 81 -3.23 -6.26 23.72
N ALA A 82 -2.72 -5.95 22.52
CA ALA A 82 -1.36 -5.47 22.35
C ALA A 82 -1.19 -4.09 22.99
N TYR A 83 -2.24 -3.27 22.99
CA TYR A 83 -2.25 -2.04 23.78
C TYR A 83 -2.13 -2.30 25.30
N ASN A 84 -2.94 -3.20 25.87
CA ASN A 84 -3.02 -3.42 27.32
C ASN A 84 -1.81 -4.16 27.89
N ARG A 85 -1.20 -5.05 27.10
CA ARG A 85 -0.06 -5.89 27.53
C ARG A 85 1.26 -5.49 26.88
N GLY A 86 1.22 -4.58 25.92
CA GLY A 86 2.39 -4.16 25.16
C GLY A 86 3.23 -3.14 25.90
N THR A 87 4.43 -2.96 25.38
CA THR A 87 5.40 -2.01 25.92
C THR A 87 4.94 -0.56 25.77
N LEU A 88 3.99 -0.27 24.86
CA LEU A 88 3.41 1.06 24.65
C LEU A 88 2.85 1.70 25.93
N GLN A 89 2.22 0.93 26.82
CA GLN A 89 1.72 1.47 28.10
C GLN A 89 2.85 1.76 29.08
N SER A 90 3.84 0.87 29.15
CA SER A 90 4.98 1.00 30.07
C SER A 90 5.88 2.19 29.72
N VAL A 91 5.93 2.59 28.44
CA VAL A 91 6.79 3.70 27.97
C VAL A 91 6.03 5.00 27.74
N ARG A 92 4.74 5.09 28.09
CA ARG A 92 3.91 6.29 27.83
C ARG A 92 4.42 7.57 28.49
N THR A 93 5.26 7.47 29.51
CA THR A 93 5.89 8.61 30.20
C THR A 93 7.25 8.98 29.62
N LEU A 94 7.84 8.14 28.76
CA LEU A 94 9.10 8.44 28.09
C LEU A 94 8.84 9.36 26.90
N PRO A 95 9.66 10.41 26.70
CA PRO A 95 9.59 11.20 25.49
C PRO A 95 10.00 10.34 24.30
N ILE A 96 9.18 10.35 23.24
CA ILE A 96 9.49 9.66 21.98
C ILE A 96 9.69 10.68 20.87
N ARG A 97 10.55 10.34 19.90
CA ARG A 97 10.79 11.20 18.74
C ARG A 97 9.85 10.93 17.56
N ALA A 98 9.42 9.68 17.41
CA ALA A 98 8.51 9.22 16.36
C ALA A 98 7.97 7.83 16.70
N VAL A 99 6.90 7.43 16.03
CA VAL A 99 6.41 6.04 16.00
C VAL A 99 6.65 5.44 14.62
N ILE A 100 7.18 4.22 14.58
CA ILE A 100 7.30 3.42 13.37
C ILE A 100 6.28 2.28 13.43
N PHE A 101 5.45 2.12 12.40
CA PHE A 101 4.36 1.16 12.40
C PHE A 101 4.35 0.31 11.13
N TYR A 102 4.61 -0.99 11.27
CA TYR A 102 4.47 -1.95 10.17
C TYR A 102 3.50 -3.05 10.61
N GLN A 103 2.28 -2.97 10.08
CA GLN A 103 1.23 -3.95 10.27
C GLN A 103 0.24 -3.82 9.09
N GLY A 104 -0.49 -4.88 8.78
CA GLY A 104 -1.69 -4.83 7.92
C GLY A 104 -2.12 -6.20 7.42
N GLU A 105 -1.22 -7.18 7.46
CA GLU A 105 -1.37 -8.56 7.02
C GLU A 105 -2.60 -9.24 7.65
N SER A 106 -2.81 -9.00 8.95
CA SER A 106 -3.92 -9.59 9.69
C SER A 106 -5.27 -8.90 9.44
N ASP A 107 -5.28 -7.73 8.81
CA ASP A 107 -6.48 -6.97 8.43
C ASP A 107 -6.83 -7.09 6.95
N ILE A 108 -6.09 -7.89 6.18
CA ILE A 108 -6.32 -8.10 4.74
C ILE A 108 -7.80 -8.44 4.41
N LEU A 109 -8.46 -9.29 5.22
CA LEU A 109 -9.89 -9.64 5.04
C LEU A 109 -10.87 -8.61 5.64
N GLY A 110 -10.39 -7.61 6.36
CA GLY A 110 -11.20 -6.59 7.04
C GLY A 110 -10.70 -5.19 6.71
N SER A 111 -10.14 -5.01 5.51
CA SER A 111 -9.42 -3.80 5.10
C SER A 111 -10.31 -2.56 5.13
N SER A 112 -11.63 -2.69 4.90
CA SER A 112 -12.56 -1.56 4.77
C SER A 112 -12.58 -0.57 5.95
N VAL A 113 -12.09 -0.98 7.12
CA VAL A 113 -12.03 -0.16 8.34
C VAL A 113 -10.60 0.24 8.72
N TYR A 114 -9.61 -0.19 7.94
CA TYR A 114 -8.20 -0.02 8.26
C TYR A 114 -7.81 1.45 8.36
N ASN A 115 -8.22 2.29 7.40
CA ASN A 115 -7.89 3.72 7.47
C ASN A 115 -8.49 4.40 8.71
N CYS A 116 -9.75 4.10 9.05
CA CYS A 116 -10.38 4.61 10.26
C CYS A 116 -9.57 4.22 11.50
N ARG A 117 -9.24 2.94 11.63
CA ARG A 117 -8.47 2.41 12.76
C ARG A 117 -7.06 3.00 12.81
N GLN A 118 -6.39 3.14 11.67
CA GLN A 118 -5.06 3.73 11.59
C GLN A 118 -5.07 5.21 12.01
N ARG A 119 -6.09 5.99 11.60
CA ARG A 119 -6.29 7.36 12.09
C ARG A 119 -6.59 7.41 13.58
N ALA A 120 -7.37 6.46 14.10
CA ALA A 120 -7.63 6.35 15.52
C ALA A 120 -6.36 6.03 16.32
N LEU A 121 -5.47 5.17 15.79
CA LEU A 121 -4.15 4.90 16.38
C LEU A 121 -3.28 6.17 16.41
N VAL A 122 -3.19 6.90 15.29
CA VAL A 122 -2.45 8.17 15.22
C VAL A 122 -3.02 9.20 16.20
N SER A 123 -4.34 9.31 16.30
CA SER A 123 -5.02 10.19 17.25
C SER A 123 -4.64 9.86 18.70
N TRP A 124 -4.67 8.58 19.07
CA TRP A 124 -4.28 8.15 20.41
C TRP A 124 -2.79 8.38 20.71
N ILE A 125 -1.90 8.11 19.75
CA ILE A 125 -0.47 8.43 19.89
C ILE A 125 -0.29 9.92 20.15
N ARG A 126 -1.01 10.77 19.41
CA ARG A 126 -0.91 12.22 19.54
C ARG A 126 -1.52 12.77 20.81
N SER A 127 -2.57 12.16 21.34
CA SER A 127 -3.11 12.54 22.65
C SER A 127 -2.17 12.16 23.79
N THR A 128 -1.29 11.18 23.58
CA THR A 128 -0.34 10.71 24.61
C THR A 128 0.99 11.48 24.56
N TRP A 129 1.59 11.64 23.38
CA TRP A 129 2.95 12.21 23.24
C TRP A 129 2.97 13.60 22.58
N GLY A 130 1.84 14.10 22.11
CA GLY A 130 1.69 15.45 21.57
C GLY A 130 1.22 15.50 20.11
N PRO A 131 0.61 16.63 19.68
CA PRO A 131 -0.14 16.73 18.43
C PRO A 131 0.71 16.59 17.16
N GLN A 132 2.02 16.76 17.26
CA GLN A 132 2.94 16.74 16.12
C GLN A 132 3.86 15.51 16.10
N VAL A 133 3.64 14.53 16.98
CA VAL A 133 4.46 13.31 16.99
C VAL A 133 4.40 12.65 15.61
N PRO A 134 5.57 12.47 14.95
CA PRO A 134 5.63 11.84 13.65
C PRO A 134 5.19 10.37 13.70
N PHE A 135 4.43 9.97 12.68
CA PHE A 135 3.98 8.60 12.51
C PHE A 135 4.44 8.09 11.13
N ILE A 136 5.41 7.18 11.14
CA ILE A 136 5.94 6.58 9.91
C ILE A 136 5.39 5.17 9.80
N PHE A 137 4.75 4.83 8.70
CA PHE A 137 4.16 3.50 8.52
C PHE A 137 4.61 2.81 7.24
N THR A 138 4.35 1.50 7.17
CA THR A 138 4.65 0.68 6.01
C THR A 138 3.39 0.31 5.24
N VAL A 139 3.39 0.47 3.91
CA VAL A 139 2.41 -0.20 3.03
C VAL A 139 2.84 -1.65 2.88
N VAL A 140 1.96 -2.59 3.26
CA VAL A 140 2.32 -4.02 3.37
C VAL A 140 2.82 -4.62 2.05
N ALA A 141 3.63 -5.66 2.17
CA ALA A 141 4.19 -6.38 1.04
C ALA A 141 3.13 -7.11 0.21
N GLY A 142 3.51 -7.49 -1.01
CA GLY A 142 2.72 -8.39 -1.85
C GLY A 142 2.64 -9.80 -1.25
N VAL A 143 1.47 -10.44 -1.36
CA VAL A 143 1.18 -11.78 -0.81
C VAL A 143 0.27 -12.55 -1.77
N LYS A 144 0.75 -13.65 -2.34
CA LYS A 144 0.06 -14.43 -3.39
C LYS A 144 -1.25 -15.09 -2.94
N GLU A 145 -1.32 -15.58 -1.71
CA GLU A 145 -2.46 -16.36 -1.20
C GLU A 145 -3.65 -15.51 -0.71
N ALA A 146 -3.62 -14.19 -0.92
CA ALA A 146 -4.65 -13.30 -0.40
C ALA A 146 -5.95 -13.32 -1.23
N CYS A 147 -6.04 -14.06 -2.33
CA CYS A 147 -7.26 -14.16 -3.15
C CYS A 147 -7.85 -12.79 -3.54
N GLY A 148 -6.98 -11.84 -3.88
CA GLY A 148 -7.34 -10.49 -4.28
C GLY A 148 -7.70 -9.56 -3.13
N THR A 149 -7.31 -9.86 -1.89
CA THR A 149 -7.70 -9.04 -0.73
C THR A 149 -6.59 -8.09 -0.28
N ALA A 150 -5.31 -8.39 -0.58
CA ALA A 150 -4.18 -7.56 -0.13
C ALA A 150 -4.13 -6.14 -0.74
N PRO A 151 -4.55 -5.88 -1.99
CA PRO A 151 -4.57 -4.53 -2.56
C PRO A 151 -5.44 -3.56 -1.76
N PHE A 152 -6.54 -4.05 -1.17
CA PHE A 152 -7.47 -3.20 -0.44
C PHE A 152 -6.86 -2.67 0.86
N VAL A 153 -6.12 -3.48 1.63
CA VAL A 153 -5.45 -2.96 2.83
C VAL A 153 -4.37 -1.94 2.46
N ARG A 154 -3.63 -2.16 1.36
CA ARG A 154 -2.66 -1.18 0.85
C ARG A 154 -3.32 0.12 0.46
N GLN A 155 -4.49 0.08 -0.20
CA GLN A 155 -5.26 1.27 -0.54
C GLN A 155 -5.65 2.06 0.71
N GLU A 156 -6.11 1.37 1.76
CA GLU A 156 -6.55 2.00 3.02
C GLU A 156 -5.38 2.60 3.80
N GLN A 157 -4.20 1.98 3.75
CA GLN A 157 -2.94 2.53 4.25
C GLN A 157 -2.56 3.82 3.51
N LEU A 158 -2.66 3.82 2.17
CA LEU A 158 -2.34 4.98 1.34
C LEU A 158 -3.29 6.17 1.56
N LYS A 159 -4.54 5.93 1.99
CA LYS A 159 -5.45 7.02 2.39
C LYS A 159 -4.90 7.86 3.54
N LEU A 160 -4.17 7.27 4.50
CA LEU A 160 -3.55 8.04 5.59
C LEU A 160 -2.42 8.92 5.05
N ARG A 161 -1.57 8.38 4.18
CA ARG A 161 -0.49 9.13 3.50
C ARG A 161 -1.04 10.30 2.68
N ASN A 162 -2.21 10.14 2.08
CA ASN A 162 -2.84 11.18 1.25
C ASN A 162 -3.74 12.14 2.05
N ALA A 163 -3.87 11.99 3.36
CA ALA A 163 -4.76 12.83 4.16
C ALA A 163 -4.09 14.17 4.51
N PRO A 164 -4.53 15.31 3.92
CA PRO A 164 -3.95 16.62 4.25
C PRO A 164 -4.19 17.02 5.70
N THR A 165 -5.22 16.43 6.33
CA THR A 165 -5.60 16.68 7.72
C THR A 165 -4.74 15.92 8.75
N VAL A 166 -3.77 15.11 8.32
CA VAL A 166 -2.88 14.35 9.21
C VAL A 166 -1.42 14.66 8.86
N PRO A 167 -0.87 15.81 9.32
CA PRO A 167 0.53 16.18 9.05
C PRO A 167 1.51 15.25 9.74
N PHE A 168 2.83 15.37 9.51
CA PHE A 168 3.88 14.55 10.15
C PHE A 168 3.69 13.03 9.98
N VAL A 169 3.17 12.63 8.83
CA VAL A 169 3.05 11.23 8.44
C VAL A 169 4.06 10.91 7.36
N GLY A 170 4.80 9.81 7.54
CA GLY A 170 5.69 9.25 6.52
C GLY A 170 5.23 7.86 6.11
N CYS A 171 5.53 7.49 4.87
CA CYS A 171 5.15 6.20 4.31
C CYS A 171 6.37 5.55 3.66
N ALA A 172 6.63 4.29 4.01
CA ALA A 172 7.56 3.42 3.30
C ALA A 172 6.76 2.30 2.65
N THR A 173 6.95 2.04 1.37
CA THR A 173 6.21 0.95 0.71
C THR A 173 7.03 -0.31 0.63
N ALA A 174 6.39 -1.47 0.84
CA ALA A 174 7.00 -2.79 0.69
C ALA A 174 6.27 -3.66 -0.36
N HIS A 175 5.28 -3.12 -1.06
CA HIS A 175 4.38 -3.87 -1.95
C HIS A 175 5.11 -4.71 -3.03
N ASP A 176 6.25 -4.22 -3.51
CA ASP A 176 7.15 -4.80 -4.51
C ASP A 176 8.18 -5.79 -3.92
N LEU A 177 8.22 -5.94 -2.59
CA LEU A 177 9.18 -6.78 -1.86
C LEU A 177 8.51 -8.07 -1.35
N GLY A 178 7.37 -8.46 -1.93
CA GLY A 178 6.65 -9.68 -1.58
C GLY A 178 7.41 -10.95 -1.92
N HIS A 179 6.94 -12.08 -1.37
CA HIS A 179 7.40 -13.41 -1.76
C HIS A 179 6.18 -14.30 -2.03
N PRO A 180 6.19 -15.15 -3.07
CA PRO A 180 5.05 -15.99 -3.42
C PRO A 180 4.60 -16.91 -2.29
N ASP A 181 5.56 -17.42 -1.52
CA ASP A 181 5.34 -18.45 -0.50
C ASP A 181 5.55 -17.96 0.93
N ASP A 182 5.85 -16.66 1.14
CA ASP A 182 6.06 -16.09 2.48
C ASP A 182 5.40 -14.72 2.60
N ILE A 183 4.61 -14.56 3.65
CA ILE A 183 3.99 -13.27 3.98
C ILE A 183 5.03 -12.24 4.46
N HIS A 184 6.20 -12.70 4.89
CA HIS A 184 7.30 -11.85 5.32
C HIS A 184 8.20 -11.50 4.13
N PRO A 185 8.43 -10.20 3.85
CA PRO A 185 9.32 -9.81 2.76
C PRO A 185 10.75 -10.33 3.04
N PRO A 186 11.43 -10.93 2.04
CA PRO A 186 12.79 -11.41 2.19
C PRO A 186 13.77 -10.25 2.36
N ASP A 187 13.58 -9.15 1.62
CA ASP A 187 14.44 -7.97 1.70
C ASP A 187 14.02 -6.99 2.81
N LYS A 188 14.23 -7.42 4.06
CA LYS A 188 14.02 -6.58 5.25
C LYS A 188 15.01 -5.40 5.33
N ARG A 189 16.12 -5.46 4.59
CA ARG A 189 17.10 -4.36 4.53
C ARG A 189 16.51 -3.18 3.77
N GLU A 190 15.89 -3.46 2.63
CA GLU A 190 15.25 -2.44 1.81
C GLU A 190 14.03 -1.82 2.50
N VAL A 191 13.20 -2.61 3.18
CA VAL A 191 12.12 -2.07 4.04
C VAL A 191 12.69 -1.10 5.08
N GLY A 192 13.77 -1.50 5.76
CA GLY A 192 14.46 -0.65 6.74
C GLY A 192 15.02 0.65 6.14
N ARG A 193 15.60 0.58 4.94
CA ARG A 193 16.13 1.74 4.22
C ARG A 193 15.01 2.73 3.87
N ARG A 194 13.90 2.25 3.32
CA ARG A 194 12.73 3.08 2.95
C ARG A 194 12.11 3.76 4.18
N LEU A 195 11.98 3.04 5.30
CA LEU A 195 11.55 3.63 6.57
C LEU A 195 12.53 4.71 7.07
N ALA A 196 13.84 4.50 6.92
CA ALA A 196 14.84 5.47 7.33
C ALA A 196 14.80 6.73 6.46
N LEU A 197 14.55 6.62 5.16
CA LEU A 197 14.35 7.77 4.27
C LEU A 197 13.09 8.56 4.68
N ALA A 198 11.98 7.87 4.94
CA ALA A 198 10.75 8.52 5.41
C ALA A 198 10.96 9.24 6.75
N ALA A 199 11.71 8.62 7.68
CA ALA A 199 12.05 9.26 8.95
C ALA A 199 12.97 10.48 8.76
N GLN A 200 13.99 10.41 7.92
CA GLN A 200 14.86 11.56 7.62
C GLN A 200 14.06 12.75 7.09
N ALA A 201 13.10 12.53 6.18
CA ALA A 201 12.26 13.58 5.63
C ALA A 201 11.26 14.12 6.67
N VAL A 202 10.51 13.25 7.36
CA VAL A 202 9.35 13.65 8.17
C VAL A 202 9.71 13.96 9.62
N VAL A 203 10.63 13.20 10.21
CA VAL A 203 11.03 13.33 11.63
C VAL A 203 12.14 14.36 11.80
N TYR A 204 13.08 14.40 10.85
CA TYR A 204 14.26 15.25 10.94
C TYR A 204 14.24 16.45 9.98
N GLY A 205 13.26 16.51 9.06
CA GLY A 205 13.14 17.64 8.14
C GLY A 205 14.35 17.82 7.22
N LEU A 206 15.11 16.74 6.96
CA LEU A 206 16.32 16.84 6.17
C LEU A 206 15.98 17.27 4.74
N PRO A 207 16.64 18.32 4.22
CA PRO A 207 16.39 18.76 2.85
C PRO A 207 16.89 17.72 1.85
N ASN A 208 16.29 17.69 0.67
CA ASN A 208 16.69 16.83 -0.46
C ASN A 208 16.58 15.32 -0.24
N VAL A 209 15.90 14.84 0.81
CA VAL A 209 15.69 13.41 1.02
C VAL A 209 14.56 12.88 0.14
N ILE A 210 14.92 12.04 -0.82
CA ILE A 210 13.98 11.32 -1.68
C ILE A 210 13.56 10.05 -0.95
N HIS A 211 12.33 10.07 -0.46
CA HIS A 211 11.76 9.05 0.42
C HIS A 211 10.50 8.39 -0.13
N GLU A 212 10.02 8.87 -1.28
CA GLU A 212 8.86 8.32 -1.97
C GLU A 212 9.22 8.04 -3.43
N GLY A 213 8.63 6.97 -3.96
CA GLY A 213 8.63 6.72 -5.39
C GLY A 213 7.56 7.55 -6.12
N PRO A 214 7.35 7.26 -7.41
CA PRO A 214 6.33 7.93 -8.21
C PRO A 214 4.93 7.72 -7.61
N VAL A 215 4.11 8.77 -7.56
CA VAL A 215 2.72 8.68 -7.09
C VAL A 215 1.76 9.15 -8.16
N LEU A 216 0.57 8.56 -8.24
CA LEU A 216 -0.43 9.01 -9.18
C LEU A 216 -0.74 10.51 -8.96
N GLN A 217 -0.66 11.29 -10.04
CA GLN A 217 -1.07 12.70 -10.06
C GLN A 217 -2.44 12.87 -10.70
N SER A 218 -2.63 12.32 -11.91
CA SER A 218 -3.92 12.35 -12.61
C SER A 218 -4.00 11.29 -13.70
N VAL A 219 -5.23 11.01 -14.14
CA VAL A 219 -5.53 10.12 -15.27
C VAL A 219 -6.45 10.85 -16.22
N LYS A 220 -6.18 10.80 -17.53
CA LYS A 220 -6.95 11.50 -18.57
C LYS A 220 -7.10 10.63 -19.80
N VAL A 221 -8.28 10.64 -20.42
CA VAL A 221 -8.47 10.09 -21.78
C VAL A 221 -8.02 11.14 -22.79
N LEU A 222 -7.13 10.78 -23.71
CA LEU A 222 -6.60 11.68 -24.75
C LEU A 222 -7.48 11.74 -25.99
N ASN A 223 -8.08 10.61 -26.37
CA ASN A 223 -8.84 10.50 -27.60
C ASN A 223 -9.99 9.49 -27.41
N GLU A 224 -11.22 9.97 -27.63
CA GLU A 224 -12.44 9.18 -27.47
C GLU A 224 -12.59 8.07 -28.52
N THR A 225 -11.93 8.21 -29.67
CA THR A 225 -11.96 7.23 -30.76
C THR A 225 -10.92 6.13 -30.62
N SER A 226 -9.78 6.38 -29.98
CA SER A 226 -8.69 5.40 -29.80
C SER A 226 -8.53 4.88 -28.37
N SER A 227 -9.33 5.37 -27.42
CA SER A 227 -9.29 5.00 -25.99
C SER A 227 -7.89 5.14 -25.37
N GLU A 228 -7.09 6.08 -25.86
CA GLU A 228 -5.75 6.38 -25.32
C GLU A 228 -5.87 7.08 -23.97
N VAL A 229 -5.11 6.60 -22.98
CA VAL A 229 -5.13 7.13 -21.61
C VAL A 229 -3.75 7.63 -21.23
N THR A 230 -3.70 8.87 -20.75
CA THR A 230 -2.52 9.44 -20.10
C THR A 230 -2.64 9.30 -18.60
N VAL A 231 -1.64 8.67 -17.99
CA VAL A 231 -1.45 8.58 -16.54
C VAL A 231 -0.26 9.45 -16.18
N LEU A 232 -0.51 10.55 -15.48
CA LEU A 232 0.55 11.41 -14.97
C LEU A 232 0.97 10.94 -13.57
N PHE A 233 2.27 10.79 -13.39
CA PHE A 233 2.87 10.52 -12.09
C PHE A 233 3.59 11.77 -11.59
N ARG A 234 3.51 12.01 -10.28
CA ARG A 234 4.29 13.01 -9.59
C ARG A 234 5.48 12.35 -8.89
N PHE A 235 6.63 13.00 -8.99
CA PHE A 235 7.92 12.56 -8.47
C PHE A 235 8.27 13.32 -7.20
N GLY A 236 7.61 12.97 -6.08
CA GLY A 236 7.87 13.62 -4.79
C GLY A 236 7.81 15.16 -4.83
N SER A 237 8.38 15.83 -3.82
CA SER A 237 8.28 17.28 -3.63
C SER A 237 9.39 18.13 -4.27
N ARG A 238 10.28 17.57 -5.11
CA ARG A 238 11.39 18.33 -5.73
C ARG A 238 11.69 17.99 -7.20
N GLY A 239 10.65 17.88 -8.04
CA GLY A 239 10.80 17.98 -9.51
C GLY A 239 11.51 16.79 -10.18
N PRO A 240 11.67 16.82 -11.52
CA PRO A 240 12.26 15.73 -12.29
C PRO A 240 13.75 15.65 -11.99
N ILE A 241 14.13 14.80 -11.05
CA ILE A 241 15.54 14.46 -10.81
C ILE A 241 15.92 13.47 -11.92
N ASP A 242 16.76 13.96 -12.83
CA ASP A 242 17.43 13.23 -13.93
C ASP A 242 16.67 12.01 -14.43
N ALA A 243 15.62 12.29 -15.18
CA ALA A 243 14.80 11.28 -15.79
C ALA A 243 15.51 10.65 -16.99
N GLN A 244 16.17 9.50 -16.77
CA GLN A 244 16.10 8.28 -17.59
C GLN A 244 16.73 7.07 -16.86
N PRO A 245 16.12 5.86 -16.89
CA PRO A 245 14.71 5.55 -17.10
C PRO A 245 14.11 4.79 -15.92
N TYR A 246 12.88 5.18 -15.57
CA TYR A 246 11.77 4.29 -15.25
C TYR A 246 12.01 2.81 -15.63
N HIS A 247 12.49 2.02 -14.67
CA HIS A 247 12.70 0.60 -14.90
C HIS A 247 11.35 -0.13 -14.84
N LEU A 248 10.83 -0.55 -16.00
CA LEU A 248 9.81 -1.61 -16.09
C LEU A 248 10.48 -2.94 -15.74
N GLY A 249 10.68 -3.28 -14.46
CA GLY A 249 11.33 -4.57 -14.17
C GLY A 249 11.81 -4.93 -12.77
N GLY A 250 11.64 -4.10 -11.73
CA GLY A 250 11.98 -4.51 -10.35
C GLY A 250 13.34 -4.01 -9.86
N THR A 251 13.36 -3.21 -8.79
CA THR A 251 14.56 -2.52 -8.26
C THR A 251 15.33 -1.68 -9.30
N SER A 252 16.20 -0.77 -8.85
CA SER A 252 17.11 -0.02 -9.75
C SER A 252 18.11 -0.93 -10.49
N ASN A 253 18.18 -2.22 -10.13
CA ASN A 253 19.23 -3.13 -10.57
C ASN A 253 18.73 -4.21 -11.55
N CYS A 254 17.43 -4.31 -11.83
CA CYS A 254 16.94 -5.31 -12.80
C CYS A 254 17.07 -4.79 -14.23
N VAL A 255 17.75 -5.58 -15.04
CA VAL A 255 17.97 -5.35 -16.48
C VAL A 255 16.97 -6.10 -17.35
N GLN A 256 16.08 -6.90 -16.77
CA GLN A 256 15.09 -7.69 -17.50
C GLN A 256 13.73 -6.97 -17.50
N CYS A 257 13.24 -6.64 -18.70
CA CYS A 257 11.94 -6.01 -18.85
C CYS A 257 10.81 -6.94 -18.38
N CYS A 258 9.89 -6.39 -17.61
CA CYS A 258 8.66 -7.06 -17.21
C CYS A 258 7.83 -7.49 -18.43
N ARG A 259 7.41 -8.76 -18.46
CA ARG A 259 6.56 -9.31 -19.55
C ARG A 259 5.08 -9.02 -19.35
N VAL A 260 4.70 -8.44 -18.21
CA VAL A 260 3.31 -8.19 -17.81
C VAL A 260 3.13 -6.68 -17.66
N ASN A 261 2.21 -6.10 -18.43
CA ASN A 261 1.87 -4.68 -18.29
C ASN A 261 1.13 -4.45 -16.95
N PRO A 262 1.63 -3.61 -16.03
CA PRO A 262 1.04 -3.40 -14.71
C PRO A 262 -0.28 -2.60 -14.71
N PHE A 263 -0.72 -2.09 -15.87
CA PHE A 263 -1.98 -1.37 -16.04
C PHE A 263 -3.12 -2.27 -16.51
N LEU A 264 -4.23 -2.17 -15.79
CA LEU A 264 -5.52 -2.76 -16.17
C LEU A 264 -6.57 -1.64 -16.23
N PHE A 265 -7.42 -1.70 -17.25
CA PHE A 265 -8.54 -0.76 -17.45
C PHE A 265 -9.87 -1.49 -17.47
N SER A 266 -10.89 -0.91 -16.85
CA SER A 266 -12.27 -1.39 -16.93
C SER A 266 -13.12 -0.39 -17.69
N PHE A 267 -14.01 -0.89 -18.54
CA PHE A 267 -14.93 -0.11 -19.37
C PHE A 267 -16.37 -0.12 -18.83
N VAL A 268 -16.58 -0.66 -17.62
CA VAL A 268 -17.90 -0.74 -16.97
C VAL A 268 -17.94 0.07 -15.68
N ASP A 269 -19.12 0.54 -15.29
CA ASP A 269 -19.30 1.46 -14.15
C ASP A 269 -19.17 0.79 -12.77
N GLN A 270 -19.29 -0.54 -12.70
CA GLN A 270 -19.13 -1.31 -11.46
C GLN A 270 -18.05 -2.38 -11.59
N VAL A 271 -17.04 -2.31 -10.72
CA VAL A 271 -15.92 -3.25 -10.72
C VAL A 271 -15.49 -3.62 -9.30
N THR A 272 -16.21 -4.58 -8.73
CA THR A 272 -15.74 -5.40 -7.60
C THR A 272 -15.31 -6.80 -8.03
N ASP A 273 -15.72 -7.25 -9.23
CA ASP A 273 -15.63 -8.64 -9.65
C ASP A 273 -14.56 -8.84 -10.73
N ASP A 274 -13.39 -9.30 -10.30
CA ASP A 274 -12.19 -9.22 -11.13
C ASP A 274 -11.57 -10.59 -11.44
N THR A 275 -11.92 -11.71 -10.82
CA THR A 275 -11.27 -12.99 -11.17
C THR A 275 -12.14 -14.19 -10.90
N THR A 276 -12.11 -15.21 -11.76
CA THR A 276 -12.75 -16.50 -11.49
C THR A 276 -11.93 -17.33 -10.51
N ALA A 277 -12.44 -17.57 -9.29
CA ALA A 277 -11.90 -18.65 -8.46
C ALA A 277 -12.38 -20.00 -9.01
N VAL A 278 -11.48 -20.97 -9.11
CA VAL A 278 -11.87 -22.37 -9.24
C VAL A 278 -11.76 -22.99 -7.85
N PRO A 279 -12.86 -23.41 -7.21
CA PRO A 279 -12.78 -24.20 -6.00
C PRO A 279 -12.20 -25.57 -6.33
N LEU A 280 -10.94 -25.82 -5.93
CA LEU A 280 -10.41 -27.19 -5.91
C LEU A 280 -11.08 -27.95 -4.75
N HIS A 281 -11.48 -29.19 -5.01
CA HIS A 281 -12.01 -30.10 -3.98
C HIS A 281 -10.88 -30.47 -3.01
N SER A 282 -10.64 -29.64 -1.99
CA SER A 282 -9.64 -29.82 -0.93
C SER A 282 -9.80 -28.67 0.10
N PRO A 283 -9.36 -28.79 1.38
CA PRO A 283 -9.34 -27.65 2.31
C PRO A 283 -8.43 -26.47 1.88
N THR A 284 -7.77 -26.56 0.72
CA THR A 284 -6.93 -25.52 0.13
C THR A 284 -7.73 -24.63 -0.83
N VAL A 285 -7.82 -23.33 -0.53
CA VAL A 285 -8.32 -22.30 -1.47
C VAL A 285 -7.14 -21.85 -2.32
N SER A 286 -7.12 -22.19 -3.60
CA SER A 286 -6.18 -21.62 -4.58
C SER A 286 -6.89 -20.57 -5.44
N CYS A 287 -6.35 -19.36 -5.49
CA CYS A 287 -6.88 -18.30 -6.32
C CYS A 287 -5.92 -18.08 -7.50
N ASN A 288 -6.31 -18.56 -8.69
CA ASN A 288 -5.62 -18.20 -9.93
C ASN A 288 -6.15 -16.85 -10.40
N VAL A 289 -5.33 -15.80 -10.25
CA VAL A 289 -5.65 -14.46 -10.74
C VAL A 289 -5.20 -14.36 -12.19
N SER A 290 -6.11 -14.60 -13.13
CA SER A 290 -5.92 -14.22 -14.53
C SER A 290 -6.32 -12.76 -14.74
N THR A 291 -5.99 -12.17 -15.90
CA THR A 291 -6.61 -10.89 -16.26
C THR A 291 -8.14 -11.03 -16.17
N PRO A 292 -8.82 -10.16 -15.41
CA PRO A 292 -10.26 -10.22 -15.23
C PRO A 292 -11.04 -10.21 -16.55
N PRO A 293 -12.19 -10.89 -16.67
CA PRO A 293 -13.03 -10.80 -17.87
C PRO A 293 -13.50 -9.36 -18.18
N LYS A 294 -13.65 -8.53 -17.14
CA LYS A 294 -14.10 -7.13 -17.24
C LYS A 294 -12.95 -6.12 -17.34
N TRP A 295 -11.70 -6.58 -17.30
CA TRP A 295 -10.53 -5.71 -17.37
C TRP A 295 -9.70 -6.01 -18.61
N THR A 296 -9.25 -4.96 -19.27
CA THR A 296 -8.36 -5.04 -20.41
C THR A 296 -6.99 -4.53 -20.02
N ARG A 297 -5.96 -5.28 -20.38
CA ARG A 297 -4.58 -4.88 -20.19
C ARG A 297 -4.21 -3.83 -21.25
N GLY A 298 -3.48 -2.79 -20.85
CA GLY A 298 -2.91 -1.86 -21.82
C GLY A 298 -1.97 -2.60 -22.78
N HIS A 299 -1.90 -2.19 -24.04
CA HIS A 299 -1.08 -2.86 -25.05
C HIS A 299 0.14 -2.05 -25.51
N HIS A 300 0.14 -0.73 -25.28
CA HIS A 300 1.29 0.13 -25.57
C HIS A 300 1.52 1.06 -24.39
N ILE A 301 2.74 1.10 -23.87
CA ILE A 301 3.15 2.01 -22.79
C ILE A 301 4.29 2.86 -23.34
N SER A 302 4.07 4.17 -23.39
CA SER A 302 5.13 5.16 -23.56
C SER A 302 5.38 5.83 -22.23
N VAL A 303 6.64 6.04 -21.90
CA VAL A 303 7.04 6.68 -20.64
C VAL A 303 7.95 7.85 -20.96
N ASP A 304 7.58 9.03 -20.48
CA ASP A 304 8.45 10.19 -20.42
C ASP A 304 8.72 10.59 -18.95
N GLN A 305 9.52 11.64 -18.76
CA GLN A 305 10.03 12.07 -17.47
C GLN A 305 8.97 12.26 -16.37
N SER A 306 7.69 12.47 -16.71
CA SER A 306 6.61 12.59 -15.70
C SER A 306 5.27 11.98 -16.11
N ARG A 307 5.17 11.53 -17.35
CA ARG A 307 3.92 11.08 -17.96
C ARG A 307 4.09 9.68 -18.50
N VAL A 308 3.13 8.83 -18.17
CA VAL A 308 3.00 7.49 -18.70
C VAL A 308 1.77 7.48 -19.59
N GLU A 309 1.97 7.33 -20.89
CA GLU A 309 0.88 7.16 -21.84
C GLU A 309 0.64 5.66 -22.05
N VAL A 310 -0.61 5.24 -21.84
CA VAL A 310 -1.01 3.86 -21.99
C VAL A 310 -2.14 3.79 -23.01
N LYS A 311 -1.93 3.03 -24.08
CA LYS A 311 -3.00 2.71 -25.03
C LYS A 311 -3.73 1.46 -24.59
N VAL A 312 -5.06 1.52 -24.61
CA VAL A 312 -5.94 0.40 -24.34
C VAL A 312 -7.05 0.40 -25.38
N SER A 313 -7.54 -0.78 -25.75
CA SER A 313 -8.68 -0.91 -26.66
C SER A 313 -9.86 -1.49 -25.89
N PRO A 314 -11.10 -1.06 -26.14
CA PRO A 314 -12.27 -1.68 -25.53
C PRO A 314 -12.40 -3.15 -25.97
N PRO A 315 -13.04 -4.02 -25.16
CA PRO A 315 -13.40 -5.38 -25.57
C PRO A 315 -14.22 -5.35 -26.87
N ARG A 316 -14.08 -6.40 -27.70
CA ARG A 316 -14.81 -6.54 -28.98
C ARG A 316 -16.30 -6.28 -28.74
N ASN A 317 -16.83 -5.16 -29.28
CA ASN A 317 -18.25 -4.76 -29.44
C ASN A 317 -18.63 -3.31 -29.05
N GLY A 318 -17.69 -2.36 -28.96
CA GLY A 318 -18.09 -0.95 -28.79
C GLY A 318 -17.04 0.06 -29.26
N PRO A 319 -17.09 0.57 -30.51
CA PRO A 319 -16.40 1.82 -30.84
C PRO A 319 -16.96 2.95 -29.95
N GLY A 320 -16.07 3.80 -29.41
CA GLY A 320 -16.46 4.96 -28.59
C GLY A 320 -16.73 4.68 -27.10
N VAL A 321 -16.43 3.48 -26.58
CA VAL A 321 -16.53 3.21 -25.14
C VAL A 321 -15.24 3.63 -24.43
N LEU A 322 -15.35 4.57 -23.49
CA LEU A 322 -14.21 5.05 -22.70
C LEU A 322 -13.93 4.16 -21.49
N PRO A 323 -12.66 3.98 -21.10
CA PRO A 323 -12.34 3.30 -19.86
C PRO A 323 -12.85 4.15 -18.68
N ARG A 324 -13.51 3.48 -17.72
CA ARG A 324 -14.12 4.08 -16.52
C ARG A 324 -13.22 3.99 -15.30
N TYR A 325 -12.36 2.98 -15.24
CA TYR A 325 -11.41 2.78 -14.14
C TYR A 325 -10.06 2.35 -14.67
N VAL A 326 -9.02 2.73 -13.94
CA VAL A 326 -7.65 2.23 -14.13
C VAL A 326 -7.09 1.75 -12.81
N ARG A 327 -6.30 0.68 -12.91
CA ARG A 327 -5.49 0.15 -11.82
C ARG A 327 -4.05 0.00 -12.26
N PHE A 328 -3.16 0.25 -11.31
CA PHE A 328 -1.72 0.06 -11.46
C PHE A 328 -1.21 -0.73 -10.27
N SER A 329 -0.56 -1.87 -10.52
CA SER A 329 0.02 -2.74 -9.47
C SER A 329 -0.98 -3.10 -8.35
N TYR A 330 -2.28 -3.13 -8.70
CA TYR A 330 -3.39 -3.35 -7.77
C TYR A 330 -3.77 -4.83 -7.76
N GLU A 331 -2.83 -5.65 -7.37
CA GLU A 331 -2.95 -7.10 -7.29
C GLU A 331 -2.23 -7.59 -6.03
N ASP A 332 -2.57 -8.80 -5.59
CA ASP A 332 -2.10 -9.40 -4.34
C ASP A 332 -0.58 -9.37 -4.18
N GLU A 333 0.14 -9.70 -5.23
CA GLU A 333 1.60 -9.69 -5.28
C GLU A 333 2.08 -9.02 -6.57
N PRO A 334 2.26 -7.69 -6.58
CA PRO A 334 2.64 -6.96 -7.77
C PRO A 334 4.01 -7.37 -8.29
N GLN A 335 4.05 -7.87 -9.52
CA GLN A 335 5.29 -8.37 -10.14
C GLN A 335 6.03 -7.27 -10.91
N CYS A 336 5.30 -6.25 -11.36
CA CYS A 336 5.81 -5.23 -12.25
C CYS A 336 5.43 -3.85 -11.71
N GLY A 337 6.39 -2.93 -11.72
CA GLY A 337 6.20 -1.56 -11.26
C GLY A 337 7.22 -0.62 -11.88
N PHE A 338 6.99 0.67 -11.71
CA PHE A 338 7.96 1.71 -12.07
C PHE A 338 8.79 2.08 -10.86
N TYR A 339 10.02 2.51 -11.09
CA TYR A 339 10.94 2.94 -10.04
C TYR A 339 11.52 4.30 -10.41
N ASN A 340 11.76 5.15 -9.41
CA ASN A 340 12.58 6.34 -9.62
C ASN A 340 14.08 5.98 -9.61
N ALA A 341 14.95 6.95 -9.91
CA ALA A 341 16.40 6.77 -9.92
C ALA A 341 17.01 6.31 -8.58
N HIS A 342 16.26 6.40 -7.47
CA HIS A 342 16.67 5.96 -6.13
C HIS A 342 16.15 4.56 -5.76
N GLY A 343 15.60 3.83 -6.74
CA GLY A 343 15.07 2.48 -6.56
C GLY A 343 13.80 2.45 -5.71
N LEU A 344 13.05 3.56 -5.60
CA LEU A 344 11.78 3.60 -4.89
C LEU A 344 10.63 3.33 -5.87
N PRO A 345 9.74 2.36 -5.58
CA PRO A 345 8.69 1.94 -6.49
C PRO A 345 7.51 2.92 -6.51
N ALA A 346 6.81 2.96 -7.63
CA ALA A 346 5.59 3.70 -7.79
C ALA A 346 4.49 3.09 -6.92
N LEU A 347 3.68 3.93 -6.28
CA LEU A 347 2.63 3.44 -5.40
C LEU A 347 1.48 2.83 -6.21
N PRO A 348 0.95 1.66 -5.78
CA PRO A 348 -0.20 1.05 -6.42
C PRO A 348 -1.45 1.92 -6.25
N PHE A 349 -2.35 1.88 -7.22
CA PHE A 349 -3.62 2.61 -7.16
C PHE A 349 -4.76 1.93 -7.90
N HIS A 350 -5.97 2.30 -7.51
CA HIS A 350 -7.22 2.01 -8.19
C HIS A 350 -8.07 3.28 -8.17
N VAL A 351 -8.36 3.84 -9.34
CA VAL A 351 -9.11 5.10 -9.45
C VAL A 351 -10.14 5.05 -10.58
N ARG A 352 -11.21 5.83 -10.41
CA ARG A 352 -12.14 6.18 -11.49
C ARG A 352 -11.46 7.16 -12.43
N ILE A 353 -11.63 6.96 -13.72
CA ILE A 353 -11.20 7.89 -14.77
C ILE A 353 -12.29 8.97 -14.90
N PRO A 354 -11.95 10.26 -14.77
CA PRO A 354 -12.91 11.34 -14.99
C PRO A 354 -13.53 11.30 -16.38
N GLU A 355 -14.82 11.63 -16.50
CA GLU A 355 -15.57 11.56 -17.76
C GLU A 355 -15.31 12.75 -18.69
N SER A 356 -14.78 13.87 -18.17
CA SER A 356 -14.50 15.06 -18.97
C SER A 356 -13.30 15.83 -18.44
N TRP A 357 -12.69 16.57 -19.37
CA TRP A 357 -11.75 17.64 -19.14
C TRP A 357 -12.45 18.77 -18.37
N ASP A 358 -12.01 19.09 -17.15
CA ASP A 358 -12.28 20.40 -16.54
C ASP A 358 -11.09 21.33 -16.76
N ASN A 359 -11.33 22.42 -17.47
CA ASN A 359 -10.32 23.34 -18.01
C ASN A 359 -9.96 24.44 -17.01
N HIS A 360 -9.92 24.09 -15.72
CA HIS A 360 -9.77 25.07 -14.66
C HIS A 360 -8.61 24.70 -13.73
N GLY A 361 -7.47 25.37 -14.00
CA GLY A 361 -6.53 25.91 -13.00
C GLY A 361 -5.70 24.94 -12.21
#